data_AF-A0A0S3S8A4-F1
#
_entry.id   AF-A0A0S3S8A4-F1
#
_cell.length_a   1.000
_cell.length_b   1.000
_cell.length_c   1.000
_cell.angle_alpha   90.00
_cell.angle_beta   90.00
_cell.angle_gamma   90.00
#
_symmetry.space_group_name_H-M   'P 1'
#
loop_
_entity.id
_entity.type
_entity.pdbx_description
1 polymer ?
#
loop_
_entity_poly.entity_id
_entity_poly.type
_entity_poly.pdbx_seq_one_letter_code
_entity_poly.pdbx_strand_id
1 'polypeptide(L)'
;MMSREEEVVNPTPETGNSHSQLPGELQNIHSAYRLNGRNYLKWAQLVRTVLKGKGKLSHLMESGPKQEDPKFTTWDEEDSMIM
;
A
#
# COMPACT_ATOMS: atom_id res chain seq x y z
N MET A 1 48.60 31.19 5.75
CA MET A 1 47.78 30.17 6.41
C MET A 1 46.33 30.58 6.23
N MET A 2 45.68 30.14 5.16
CA MET A 2 44.24 30.31 4.98
C MET A 2 43.57 29.03 5.48
N SER A 3 42.83 29.16 6.58
CA SER A 3 41.96 28.13 7.12
C SER A 3 40.87 27.82 6.09
N ARG A 4 40.78 26.55 5.69
CA ARG A 4 39.69 26.05 4.86
C ARG A 4 38.45 25.97 5.73
N GLU A 5 37.42 26.71 5.36
CA GLU A 5 36.06 26.47 5.82
C GLU A 5 35.57 25.15 5.21
N GLU A 6 35.76 24.05 5.94
CA GLU A 6 35.05 22.79 5.66
C GLU A 6 33.60 22.98 6.09
N GLU A 7 32.77 23.35 5.14
CA GLU A 7 31.32 23.22 5.20
C GLU A 7 30.99 21.77 5.55
N VAL A 8 30.63 21.51 6.81
CA VAL A 8 30.11 20.22 7.26
C VAL A 8 28.74 20.04 6.61
N VAL A 9 28.74 19.50 5.39
CA VAL A 9 27.54 19.00 4.75
C VAL A 9 27.01 17.86 5.64
N ASN A 10 25.94 18.15 6.37
CA ASN A 10 25.24 17.16 7.15
C ASN A 10 24.83 16.01 6.21
N PRO A 11 25.05 14.74 6.56
CA PRO A 11 24.47 13.65 5.79
C PRO A 11 22.95 13.73 5.98
N THR A 12 22.28 14.16 4.92
CA THR A 12 20.85 13.99 4.72
C THR A 12 20.51 12.55 5.10
N PRO A 13 19.51 12.29 5.96
CA PRO A 13 19.01 10.93 6.12
C PRO A 13 18.43 10.54 4.76
N GLU A 14 19.20 9.73 4.03
CA GLU A 14 18.79 8.98 2.85
C GLU A 14 17.48 8.32 3.25
N THR A 15 16.38 8.96 2.83
CA THR A 15 15.04 8.48 3.08
C THR A 15 14.97 7.18 2.34
N GLY A 16 15.13 6.10 3.10
CA GLY A 16 15.20 4.74 2.61
C GLY A 16 14.13 4.59 1.55
N ASN A 17 14.63 4.43 0.32
CA ASN A 17 13.88 4.11 -0.87
C ASN A 17 12.74 3.19 -0.46
N SER A 18 11.53 3.76 -0.35
CA SER A 18 10.31 3.01 -0.19
C SER A 18 10.12 2.35 -1.53
N HIS A 19 10.83 1.23 -1.72
CA HIS A 19 10.67 0.42 -2.90
C HIS A 19 9.26 -0.12 -2.81
N SER A 20 8.38 0.61 -3.47
CA SER A 20 7.04 0.20 -3.85
C SER A 20 7.21 -1.04 -4.69
N GLN A 21 7.05 -2.16 -4.02
CA GLN A 21 7.19 -3.51 -4.49
C GLN A 21 6.26 -4.24 -3.49
N LEU A 22 5.23 -5.00 -3.85
CA LEU A 22 5.06 -5.82 -5.05
C LEU A 22 3.56 -6.12 -5.29
N PRO A 23 3.05 -5.94 -6.52
CA PRO A 23 1.94 -6.73 -7.02
C PRO A 23 2.35 -8.22 -6.95
N GLY A 24 2.01 -8.90 -5.85
CA GLY A 24 2.46 -10.27 -5.55
C GLY A 24 2.64 -10.57 -4.06
N GLU A 25 2.76 -9.56 -3.19
CA GLU A 25 3.03 -9.78 -1.75
C GLU A 25 1.85 -10.31 -0.93
N LEU A 26 0.61 -10.25 -1.43
CA LEU A 26 -0.49 -10.97 -0.78
C LEU A 26 -0.36 -12.50 -0.94
N GLN A 27 0.44 -12.99 -1.88
CA GLN A 27 0.70 -14.43 -2.01
C GLN A 27 1.79 -14.92 -1.04
N ASN A 28 2.61 -14.01 -0.49
CA ASN A 28 3.62 -14.29 0.52
C ASN A 28 3.35 -13.49 1.81
N ILE A 29 2.09 -13.38 2.20
CA ILE A 29 1.73 -12.83 3.51
C ILE A 29 2.35 -13.77 4.54
N HIS A 30 3.33 -13.27 5.29
CA HIS A 30 3.93 -14.00 6.40
C HIS A 30 2.82 -14.62 7.26
N SER A 31 2.93 -15.91 7.58
CA SER A 31 1.85 -16.74 8.15
C SER A 31 1.12 -16.10 9.35
N ALA A 32 1.83 -15.27 10.12
CA ALA A 32 1.30 -14.50 11.25
C ALA A 32 0.21 -13.48 10.87
N TYR A 33 0.21 -13.00 9.63
CA TYR A 33 -0.72 -12.00 9.10
C TYR A 33 -1.82 -12.59 8.23
N ARG A 34 -1.81 -13.90 7.98
CA ARG A 34 -2.95 -14.58 7.35
C ARG A 34 -4.16 -14.49 8.28
N LEU A 35 -5.35 -14.31 7.72
CA LEU A 35 -6.58 -14.31 8.52
C LEU A 35 -6.68 -15.63 9.27
N ASN A 36 -6.73 -15.55 10.58
CA ASN A 36 -7.14 -16.66 11.43
C ASN A 36 -8.30 -16.15 12.29
N GLY A 37 -9.22 -17.03 12.68
CA GLY A 37 -10.43 -16.65 13.43
C GLY A 37 -10.20 -15.97 14.78
N ARG A 38 -8.97 -15.57 15.12
CA ARG A 38 -8.58 -14.81 16.31
C ARG A 38 -7.88 -13.49 15.99
N ASN A 39 -7.60 -13.16 14.73
CA ASN A 39 -6.80 -11.99 14.35
C ASN A 39 -7.52 -10.97 13.45
N TYR A 40 -8.86 -10.99 13.41
CA TYR A 40 -9.69 -10.11 12.59
C TYR A 40 -9.26 -8.64 12.61
N LEU A 41 -9.00 -8.07 13.80
CA LEU A 41 -8.60 -6.66 13.92
C LEU A 41 -7.27 -6.37 13.22
N LYS A 42 -6.25 -7.22 13.47
CA LYS A 42 -4.92 -7.05 12.87
C LYS A 42 -4.97 -7.27 11.36
N TRP A 43 -5.76 -8.24 10.91
CA TRP A 43 -5.96 -8.51 9.49
C TRP A 43 -6.66 -7.33 8.80
N ALA A 44 -7.74 -6.80 9.38
CA ALA A 44 -8.44 -5.64 8.84
C ALA A 44 -7.53 -4.39 8.77
N GLN A 45 -6.68 -4.17 9.78
CA GLN A 45 -5.70 -3.08 9.78
C GLN A 45 -4.65 -3.24 8.67
N LEU A 46 -4.15 -4.46 8.46
CA LEU A 46 -3.22 -4.75 7.39
C LEU A 46 -3.85 -4.50 6.02
N VAL A 47 -5.02 -5.08 5.75
CA VAL A 47 -5.76 -4.89 4.49
C VAL A 47 -6.01 -3.41 4.23
N ARG A 48 -6.48 -2.66 5.24
CA ARG A 48 -6.69 -1.21 5.13
C ARG A 48 -5.40 -0.46 4.80
N THR A 49 -4.28 -0.82 5.39
CA THR A 49 -2.99 -0.15 5.16
C THR A 49 -2.47 -0.40 3.76
N VAL A 50 -2.55 -1.65 3.29
CA VAL A 50 -2.16 -2.04 1.93
C VAL A 50 -3.04 -1.33 0.89
N LEU A 51 -4.36 -1.34 1.06
CA LEU A 51 -5.28 -0.68 0.13
C LEU A 51 -5.12 0.84 0.12
N LYS A 52 -4.88 1.46 1.29
CA LYS A 52 -4.58 2.89 1.37
C LYS A 52 -3.28 3.22 0.63
N GLY A 53 -2.24 2.41 0.77
CA GLY A 53 -0.99 2.58 0.01
C GLY A 53 -1.16 2.45 -1.50
N LYS A 54 -2.14 1.66 -1.96
CA LYS A 54 -2.48 1.46 -3.38
C LYS A 54 -3.50 2.48 -3.93
N GLY A 55 -4.03 3.39 -3.10
CA GLY A 55 -5.11 4.29 -3.50
C GLY A 55 -6.46 3.60 -3.75
N LYS A 56 -6.61 2.34 -3.32
CA LYS A 56 -7.80 1.50 -3.57
C LYS A 56 -8.78 1.42 -2.39
N LEU A 57 -8.61 2.27 -1.38
CA LEU A 57 -9.46 2.23 -0.18
C LEU A 57 -10.94 2.50 -0.48
N SER A 58 -11.24 3.27 -1.53
CA SER A 58 -12.60 3.53 -2.02
C SER A 58 -13.32 2.25 -2.41
N HIS A 59 -12.63 1.26 -2.99
CA HIS A 59 -13.24 -0.02 -3.38
C HIS A 59 -13.75 -0.83 -2.17
N LEU A 60 -13.20 -0.61 -0.97
CA LEU A 60 -13.66 -1.26 0.26
C LEU A 60 -14.76 -0.48 0.99
N MET A 61 -14.77 0.85 0.85
CA MET A 61 -15.64 1.75 1.62
C MET A 61 -16.86 2.25 0.84
N GLU A 62 -16.76 2.30 -0.49
CA GLU A 62 -17.79 2.80 -1.39
C GLU A 62 -18.32 1.65 -2.24
N SER A 63 -19.62 1.68 -2.50
CA SER A 63 -20.23 0.82 -3.51
C SER A 63 -19.80 1.28 -4.89
N GLY A 64 -19.32 0.35 -5.71
CA GLY A 64 -18.89 0.61 -7.08
C GLY A 64 -19.98 1.20 -7.98
N PRO A 65 -19.60 1.60 -9.21
CA PRO A 65 -20.56 2.06 -10.21
C PRO A 65 -21.62 0.99 -10.49
N LYS A 66 -22.76 1.40 -11.05
CA LYS A 66 -23.74 0.43 -11.55
C LYS A 66 -23.17 -0.30 -12.76
N GLN A 67 -23.63 -1.52 -13.04
CA GLN A 67 -23.18 -2.30 -14.20
C GLN A 67 -23.42 -1.59 -15.54
N GLU A 68 -24.38 -0.68 -15.60
CA GLU A 68 -24.67 0.10 -16.82
C GLU A 68 -23.68 1.27 -17.04
N ASP A 69 -22.87 1.62 -16.03
CA ASP A 69 -21.87 2.67 -16.13
C ASP A 69 -20.67 2.18 -16.96
N PRO A 70 -20.23 2.92 -18.00
CA PRO A 70 -19.01 2.60 -18.74
C PRO A 70 -17.75 2.44 -17.88
N LYS A 71 -17.72 3.02 -16.68
CA LYS A 71 -16.63 2.89 -15.70
C LYS A 71 -16.67 1.59 -14.89
N PHE A 72 -17.78 0.83 -14.96
CA PHE A 72 -17.93 -0.40 -14.21
C PHE A 72 -16.83 -1.41 -14.54
N THR A 73 -16.50 -1.60 -15.82
CA THR A 73 -15.46 -2.56 -16.24
C THR A 73 -14.11 -2.23 -15.61
N THR A 74 -13.69 -0.97 -15.66
CA THR A 74 -12.41 -0.55 -15.05
C THR A 74 -12.44 -0.71 -13.52
N TRP A 75 -13.56 -0.38 -12.89
CA TRP A 75 -13.73 -0.56 -11.45
C TRP A 75 -13.69 -2.05 -11.04
N ASP A 76 -14.37 -2.93 -11.79
CA ASP A 76 -14.47 -4.37 -11.55
C ASP A 76 -13.11 -5.08 -11.74
N GLU A 77 -12.33 -4.69 -12.75
CA GLU A 77 -10.96 -5.15 -12.94
C GLU A 77 -10.05 -4.72 -11.76
N GLU A 78 -10.21 -3.48 -11.29
CA GLU A 78 -9.47 -2.98 -10.14
C GLU A 78 -9.87 -3.64 -8.82
N ASP A 79 -11.16 -3.96 -8.64
CA ASP A 79 -11.72 -4.67 -7.50
C ASP A 79 -11.26 -6.14 -7.48
N SER A 80 -11.22 -6.79 -8.64
CA SER A 80 -10.72 -8.16 -8.82
C SER A 80 -9.26 -8.34 -8.40
N MET A 81 -8.46 -7.26 -8.38
CA MET A 81 -7.07 -7.28 -7.87
C MET A 81 -6.97 -7.19 -6.33
N ILE A 82 -8.09 -6.97 -5.63
CA ILE A 82 -8.17 -6.88 -4.17
C ILE A 82 -8.55 -8.25 -3.57
N MET A 83 -9.28 -9.08 -4.33
CA MET A 83 -9.72 -10.44 -3.95
C MET A 83 -8.68 -11.53 -4.22
#